data_AF-A0A2V7V917-F1
#
_entry.id   AF-A0A2V7V917-F1
#
_cell.length_a   1.000
_cell.length_b   1.000
_cell.length_c   1.000
_cell.angle_alpha   90.00
_cell.angle_beta   90.00
_cell.angle_gamma   90.00
#
_symmetry.space_group_name_H-M   'P 1'
#
loop_
_entity.id
_entity.type
_entity.pdbx_description
1 polymer ?
#
loop_
_entity_poly.entity_id
_entity_poly.type
_entity_poly.pdbx_seq_one_letter_code
_entity_poly.pdbx_strand_id
1 'polypeptide(L)'
;NKFTGQEEDPDERLMRSIEEKIDISESRKDDFRREIMNYIAALALEGKQFDYKTNERLQKALELKLFEDQKDSIKLTSLVSTVVDRDTQEQIDIVKGRLIKNYGYCDVCATDVLNYVASIFARGDTKQR
;
A
#
# COMPACT_ATOMS: atom_id res chain seq x y z
N ASN A 1 -16.65 -6.11 17.20
CA ASN A 1 -17.50 -5.48 16.18
C ASN A 1 -18.02 -4.09 16.61
N LYS A 2 -17.70 -3.00 15.87
CA LYS A 2 -18.12 -1.60 16.19
C LYS A 2 -19.63 -1.34 16.05
N PHE A 3 -20.37 -2.24 15.39
CA PHE A 3 -21.81 -2.14 15.17
C PHE A 3 -22.62 -3.00 16.15
N THR A 4 -22.04 -4.10 16.66
CA THR A 4 -22.75 -5.03 17.56
C THR A 4 -22.20 -5.08 18.98
N GLY A 5 -21.03 -4.49 19.25
CA GLY A 5 -20.37 -4.51 20.56
C GLY A 5 -19.85 -5.89 20.99
N GLN A 6 -20.01 -6.92 20.17
CA GLN A 6 -19.54 -8.28 20.45
C GLN A 6 -18.04 -8.39 20.19
N GLU A 7 -17.39 -9.26 20.97
CA GLU A 7 -16.05 -9.76 20.63
C GLU A 7 -16.11 -10.45 19.28
N GLU A 8 -15.15 -10.11 18.43
CA GLU A 8 -15.04 -10.62 17.08
C GLU A 8 -13.63 -11.14 16.95
N ASP A 9 -13.50 -12.40 16.54
CA ASP A 9 -12.21 -13.02 16.38
C ASP A 9 -11.39 -12.24 15.34
N PRO A 10 -10.09 -12.06 15.56
CA PRO A 10 -9.26 -11.34 14.62
C PRO A 10 -9.17 -12.12 13.30
N ASP A 11 -9.25 -11.40 12.17
CA ASP A 11 -9.06 -11.99 10.85
C ASP A 11 -7.57 -12.34 10.66
N GLU A 12 -7.20 -13.56 11.07
CA GLU A 12 -5.84 -14.07 10.98
C GLU A 12 -5.33 -14.11 9.54
N ARG A 13 -6.22 -14.34 8.56
CA ARG A 13 -5.84 -14.39 7.15
C ARG A 13 -5.44 -13.00 6.67
N LEU A 14 -6.22 -11.98 7.02
CA LEU A 14 -5.88 -10.59 6.71
C LEU A 14 -4.58 -10.19 7.40
N MET A 15 -4.43 -10.46 8.71
CA MET A 15 -3.21 -10.14 9.46
C MET A 15 -1.97 -10.78 8.82
N ARG A 16 -2.03 -12.09 8.50
CA ARG A 16 -0.93 -12.77 7.80
C ARG A 16 -0.60 -12.12 6.46
N SER A 17 -1.61 -11.77 5.67
CA SER A 17 -1.40 -11.16 4.36
C SER A 17 -0.71 -9.78 4.42
N ILE A 18 -0.84 -9.07 5.55
CA ILE A 18 -0.15 -7.80 5.82
C ILE A 18 1.28 -8.08 6.30
N GLU A 19 1.44 -8.96 7.28
CA GLU A 19 2.72 -9.34 7.88
C GLU A 19 3.73 -9.88 6.84
N GLU A 20 3.25 -10.66 5.87
CA GLU A 20 4.07 -11.22 4.79
C GLU A 20 4.61 -10.15 3.84
N LYS A 21 4.01 -8.96 3.77
CA LYS A 21 4.52 -7.85 2.93
C LYS A 21 5.84 -7.27 3.41
N ILE A 22 6.19 -7.50 4.66
CA ILE A 22 7.43 -7.04 5.28
C ILE A 22 8.26 -8.23 5.79
N ASP A 23 8.13 -9.38 5.12
CA ASP A 23 8.94 -10.59 5.33
C ASP A 23 8.89 -11.16 6.77
N ILE A 24 7.73 -11.00 7.44
CA ILE A 24 7.49 -11.65 8.73
C ILE A 24 7.17 -13.12 8.51
N SER A 25 8.16 -13.95 8.82
CA SER A 25 8.03 -15.41 8.82
C SER A 25 6.90 -15.86 9.74
N GLU A 26 6.32 -17.02 9.44
CA GLU A 26 5.25 -17.62 10.25
C GLU A 26 5.65 -17.77 11.72
N SER A 27 6.90 -18.18 11.98
CA SER A 27 7.47 -18.30 13.34
C SER A 27 7.52 -16.99 14.12
N ARG A 28 7.55 -15.84 13.43
CA ARG A 28 7.66 -14.50 14.05
C ARG A 28 6.34 -13.73 14.05
N LYS A 29 5.25 -14.32 13.55
CA LYS A 29 3.95 -13.64 13.45
C LYS A 29 3.45 -13.16 14.82
N ASP A 30 3.56 -14.03 15.82
CA ASP A 30 3.04 -13.74 17.15
C ASP A 30 3.92 -12.73 17.89
N ASP A 31 5.23 -12.75 17.64
CA ASP A 31 6.14 -11.73 18.17
C ASP A 31 5.80 -10.35 17.59
N PHE A 32 5.62 -10.26 16.28
CA PHE A 32 5.24 -9.00 15.64
C PHE A 32 3.88 -8.49 16.15
N ARG A 33 2.88 -9.35 16.27
CA ARG A 33 1.57 -8.99 16.84
C ARG A 33 1.69 -8.49 18.28
N ARG A 34 2.51 -9.16 19.11
CA ARG A 34 2.80 -8.73 20.48
C ARG A 34 3.50 -7.38 20.53
N GLU A 35 4.47 -7.13 19.65
CA GLU A 35 5.15 -5.83 19.53
C GLU A 35 4.15 -4.71 19.23
N ILE A 36 3.22 -4.91 18.29
CA ILE A 36 2.17 -3.94 17.96
C ILE A 36 1.23 -3.72 19.16
N MET A 37 0.80 -4.78 19.84
CA MET A 37 -0.05 -4.66 21.02
C MET A 37 0.64 -3.93 22.18
N ASN A 38 1.92 -4.22 22.42
CA ASN A 38 2.72 -3.52 23.43
C ASN A 38 2.84 -2.03 23.10
N TYR A 39 3.02 -1.70 21.83
CA TYR A 39 3.09 -0.32 21.36
C TYR A 39 1.75 0.41 21.55
N ILE A 40 0.63 -0.22 21.21
CA ILE A 40 -0.73 0.29 21.47
C ILE A 40 -0.94 0.54 22.97
N ALA A 41 -0.54 -0.42 23.81
CA ALA A 41 -0.67 -0.31 25.26
C ALA A 41 0.17 0.85 25.83
N ALA A 42 1.40 1.03 25.36
CA ALA A 42 2.25 2.14 25.76
C ALA A 42 1.61 3.51 25.42
N LEU A 43 1.08 3.67 24.21
CA LEU A 43 0.37 4.89 23.82
C LEU A 43 -0.88 5.14 24.67
N ALA A 44 -1.65 4.09 24.96
CA ALA A 44 -2.84 4.19 25.80
C ALA A 44 -2.52 4.64 27.23
N LEU A 45 -1.41 4.17 27.81
CA LEU A 45 -0.93 4.62 29.13
C LEU A 45 -0.54 6.11 29.13
N GLU A 46 -0.06 6.62 28.00
CA GLU A 46 0.25 8.05 27.81
C GLU A 46 -0.99 8.90 27.47
N GLY A 47 -2.19 8.30 27.44
CA GLY A 47 -3.42 8.98 27.03
C GLY A 47 -3.47 9.32 25.54
N LYS A 48 -2.60 8.72 24.72
CA LYS A 48 -2.55 8.92 23.28
C LYS A 48 -3.38 7.86 22.57
N GLN A 49 -3.94 8.24 21.43
CA GLN A 49 -4.60 7.29 20.54
C GLN A 49 -3.57 6.64 19.61
N PHE A 50 -3.77 5.35 19.34
CA PHE A 50 -2.99 4.64 18.36
C PHE A 50 -3.33 5.12 16.94
N ASP A 51 -2.30 5.48 16.18
CA ASP A 51 -2.36 5.72 14.74
C ASP A 51 -1.35 4.78 14.06
N TYR A 52 -1.79 4.03 13.07
CA TYR A 52 -0.95 3.07 12.34
C TYR A 52 0.30 3.71 11.74
N LYS A 53 0.28 5.02 11.45
CA LYS A 53 1.42 5.80 10.93
C LYS A 53 2.53 6.01 11.95
N THR A 54 2.25 5.80 13.23
CA THR A 54 3.25 5.99 14.30
C THR A 54 4.20 4.79 14.42
N ASN A 55 3.89 3.67 13.75
CA ASN A 55 4.76 2.51 13.63
C ASN A 55 5.15 2.31 12.16
N GLU A 56 6.40 2.62 11.81
CA GLU A 56 6.88 2.56 10.43
C GLU A 56 6.76 1.17 9.80
N ARG A 57 6.99 0.10 10.57
CA ARG A 57 6.89 -1.28 10.07
C ARG A 57 5.46 -1.63 9.70
N LEU A 58 4.51 -1.31 10.59
CA LEU A 58 3.09 -1.55 10.34
C LEU A 58 2.57 -0.67 9.21
N GLN A 59 2.94 0.62 9.18
CA GLN A 59 2.57 1.52 8.10
C GLN A 59 3.04 0.96 6.76
N LYS A 60 4.30 0.55 6.66
CA LYS A 60 4.85 -0.02 5.43
C LYS A 60 4.12 -1.28 5.00
N ALA A 61 3.82 -2.18 5.93
CA ALA A 61 3.10 -3.42 5.66
C ALA A 61 1.69 -3.14 5.10
N LEU A 62 0.98 -2.19 5.71
CA LEU A 62 -0.35 -1.76 5.27
C LEU A 62 -0.30 -1.09 3.89
N GLU A 63 0.66 -0.20 3.64
CA GLU A 63 0.83 0.45 2.34
C GLU A 63 1.10 -0.58 1.23
N LEU A 64 1.98 -1.55 1.47
CA LEU A 64 2.27 -2.61 0.52
C LEU A 64 1.06 -3.51 0.28
N LYS A 65 0.28 -3.82 1.33
CA LYS A 65 -0.92 -4.64 1.19
C LYS A 65 -2.00 -3.90 0.41
N LEU A 66 -2.28 -2.64 0.75
CA LEU A 66 -3.22 -1.79 0.02
C LEU A 66 -2.82 -1.63 -1.44
N PHE A 67 -1.51 -1.45 -1.70
CA PHE A 67 -1.00 -1.37 -3.05
C PHE A 67 -1.24 -2.67 -3.82
N GLU A 68 -0.93 -3.83 -3.24
CA GLU A 68 -1.21 -5.12 -3.86
C GLU A 68 -2.70 -5.30 -4.17
N ASP A 69 -3.57 -5.00 -3.21
CA ASP A 69 -5.02 -5.19 -3.37
C ASP A 69 -5.60 -4.28 -4.46
N GLN A 70 -4.99 -3.10 -4.68
CA GLN A 70 -5.43 -2.15 -5.70
C GLN A 70 -4.72 -2.30 -7.04
N LYS A 71 -3.60 -3.04 -7.11
CA LYS A 71 -2.75 -3.08 -8.31
C LYS A 71 -3.52 -3.50 -9.58
N ASP A 72 -4.48 -4.43 -9.45
CA ASP A 72 -5.24 -4.96 -10.59
C ASP A 72 -6.43 -4.05 -10.97
N SER A 73 -6.91 -3.24 -10.01
CA SER A 73 -7.92 -2.22 -10.25
C SER A 73 -7.32 -0.99 -10.94
N ILE A 74 -6.05 -0.69 -10.64
CA ILE A 74 -5.27 0.31 -11.35
C ILE A 74 -4.83 -0.32 -12.67
N LYS A 75 -5.47 0.04 -13.79
CA LYS A 75 -5.03 -0.41 -15.12
C LYS A 75 -3.70 0.26 -15.53
N LEU A 76 -2.61 0.04 -14.77
CA LEU A 76 -1.26 0.52 -15.08
C LEU A 76 -0.80 0.03 -16.45
N THR A 77 -1.32 -1.11 -16.92
CA THR A 77 -1.09 -1.61 -18.29
C THR A 77 -1.63 -0.67 -19.37
N SER A 78 -2.69 0.10 -19.08
CA SER A 78 -3.20 1.15 -19.97
C SER A 78 -2.20 2.29 -20.18
N LEU A 79 -1.27 2.52 -19.25
CA LEU A 79 -0.23 3.54 -19.39
C LEU A 79 0.79 3.19 -20.48
N VAL A 80 0.95 1.90 -20.81
CA VAL A 80 1.87 1.41 -21.85
C VAL A 80 1.14 1.19 -23.19
N SER A 81 -0.19 1.28 -23.20
CA SER A 81 -0.99 1.17 -24.42
C SER A 81 -0.81 2.42 -25.28
N THR A 82 -0.59 2.24 -26.57
CA THR A 82 -0.57 3.33 -27.56
C THR A 82 -1.93 4.04 -27.69
N VAL A 83 -3.00 3.39 -27.20
CA VAL A 83 -4.35 3.93 -27.17
C VAL A 83 -4.79 4.03 -25.72
N VAL A 84 -4.83 5.25 -25.21
CA VAL A 84 -5.34 5.60 -23.87
C VAL A 84 -6.70 6.27 -24.08
N ASP A 85 -7.74 5.78 -23.40
CA ASP A 85 -9.04 6.46 -23.41
C ASP A 85 -8.96 7.80 -22.65
N ARG A 86 -9.92 8.70 -22.92
CA ARG A 86 -9.90 10.07 -22.38
C ARG A 86 -9.92 10.08 -20.86
N ASP A 87 -10.71 9.20 -20.24
CA ASP A 87 -10.86 9.14 -18.79
C ASP A 87 -9.56 8.69 -18.12
N THR A 88 -8.86 7.73 -18.73
CA THR A 88 -7.54 7.28 -18.28
C THR A 88 -6.50 8.39 -18.45
N GLN A 89 -6.52 9.15 -19.55
CA GLN A 89 -5.62 10.29 -19.74
C GLN A 89 -5.83 11.36 -18.67
N GLU A 90 -7.07 11.67 -18.29
CA GLU A 90 -7.36 12.61 -17.20
C GLU A 90 -6.78 12.12 -15.86
N GLN A 91 -6.86 10.82 -15.56
CA GLN A 91 -6.24 10.27 -14.34
C GLN A 91 -4.71 10.37 -14.37
N ILE A 92 -4.09 10.12 -15.53
CA ILE A 92 -2.64 10.30 -15.72
C ILE A 92 -2.24 11.75 -15.42
N ASP A 93 -2.98 12.70 -15.97
CA ASP A 93 -2.68 14.12 -15.80
C ASP A 93 -2.86 14.58 -14.35
N ILE A 94 -3.84 14.04 -13.62
CA ILE A 94 -3.99 14.26 -12.18
C ILE A 94 -2.76 13.75 -11.42
N VAL A 95 -2.26 12.55 -11.75
CA VAL A 95 -1.07 11.97 -11.10
C VAL A 95 0.18 12.79 -11.43
N LYS A 96 0.40 13.14 -12.71
CA LYS A 96 1.49 14.03 -13.12
C LYS A 96 1.43 15.36 -12.37
N GLY A 97 0.25 15.98 -12.28
CA GLY A 97 0.05 17.23 -11.56
C GLY A 97 0.43 17.13 -10.08
N ARG A 98 0.12 16.00 -9.42
CA ARG A 98 0.54 15.73 -8.04
C ARG A 98 2.06 15.55 -7.92
N LEU A 99 2.69 14.82 -8.85
CA LEU A 99 4.15 14.63 -8.87
C LEU A 99 4.88 15.97 -9.00
N ILE A 100 4.43 16.84 -9.90
CA ILE A 100 5.00 18.16 -10.09
C ILE A 100 4.80 19.02 -8.84
N LYS A 101 3.55 19.15 -8.37
CA LYS A 101 3.18 20.08 -7.29
C LYS A 101 3.78 19.70 -5.94
N ASN A 102 3.79 18.42 -5.60
CA ASN A 102 4.11 17.96 -4.25
C ASN A 102 5.52 17.38 -4.14
N TYR A 103 6.12 16.97 -5.26
CA TYR A 103 7.40 16.25 -5.26
C TYR A 103 8.46 16.88 -6.19
N GLY A 104 8.15 18.02 -6.83
CA GLY A 104 9.14 18.81 -7.59
C GLY A 104 9.56 18.23 -8.93
N TYR A 105 8.79 17.28 -9.49
CA TYR A 105 9.05 16.75 -10.83
C TYR A 105 8.82 17.81 -11.90
N CYS A 106 9.59 17.75 -12.98
CA CYS A 106 9.26 18.45 -14.22
C CYS A 106 8.22 17.65 -15.04
N ASP A 107 7.56 18.27 -16.04
CA ASP A 107 6.53 17.58 -16.83
C ASP A 107 7.05 16.33 -17.56
N VAL A 108 8.24 16.43 -18.16
CA VAL A 108 8.93 15.31 -18.81
C VAL A 108 9.29 14.24 -17.78
N CYS A 109 9.88 14.66 -16.65
CA CYS A 109 10.30 13.80 -15.55
C CYS A 109 9.13 12.97 -14.98
N ALA A 110 7.96 13.60 -14.79
CA ALA A 110 6.76 12.93 -14.28
C ALA A 110 6.24 11.90 -15.29
N THR A 111 6.29 12.22 -16.58
CA THR A 111 5.93 11.30 -17.67
C THR A 111 6.87 10.10 -17.71
N ASP A 112 8.18 10.34 -17.67
CA ASP A 112 9.19 9.29 -17.75
C ASP A 112 9.12 8.32 -16.59
N VAL A 113 8.91 8.82 -15.37
CA VAL A 113 8.74 7.95 -14.20
C VAL A 113 7.46 7.11 -14.31
N LEU A 114 6.34 7.68 -14.75
CA LEU A 114 5.12 6.91 -14.95
C LEU A 114 5.31 5.80 -16.00
N ASN A 115 5.96 6.11 -17.11
CA ASN A 115 6.29 5.13 -18.16
C ASN A 115 7.23 4.03 -17.63
N TYR A 116 8.27 4.41 -16.88
CA TYR A 116 9.20 3.46 -16.28
C TYR A 116 8.49 2.51 -15.32
N VAL A 117 7.70 3.05 -14.39
CA VAL A 117 6.91 2.28 -13.43
C VAL A 117 5.95 1.33 -14.16
N ALA A 118 5.20 1.84 -15.14
CA ALA A 118 4.30 1.01 -15.95
C ALA A 118 5.05 -0.12 -16.67
N SER A 119 6.26 0.13 -17.18
CA SER A 119 7.09 -0.90 -17.81
C SER A 119 7.59 -1.98 -16.84
N ILE A 120 7.87 -1.62 -15.58
CA ILE A 120 8.22 -2.60 -14.54
C ILE A 120 7.03 -3.54 -14.31
N PHE A 121 5.81 -3.01 -14.25
CA PHE A 121 4.62 -3.83 -14.04
C PHE A 121 4.30 -4.72 -15.25
N ALA A 122 4.39 -4.19 -16.46
CA ALA A 122 4.22 -4.98 -17.68
C ALA A 122 5.24 -6.14 -17.79
N ARG A 123 6.44 -5.98 -17.22
CA ARG A 123 7.46 -7.04 -17.14
C ARG A 123 7.29 -7.93 -15.90
N GLY A 124 6.78 -7.40 -14.80
CA GLY A 124 6.59 -8.09 -13.51
C GLY A 124 5.62 -9.26 -13.59
N ASP A 125 4.58 -9.16 -14.43
CA ASP A 125 3.66 -10.27 -14.71
C ASP A 125 4.34 -11.50 -15.37
N THR A 126 5.55 -11.35 -15.93
CA THR A 126 6.27 -12.46 -16.58
C THR A 126 7.21 -13.25 -15.67
N LYS A 127 7.41 -12.83 -14.41
CA LYS A 127 8.37 -13.47 -13.49
C LYS A 127 7.76 -14.44 -12.46
N GLN A 128 6.46 -14.69 -12.50
CA GLN A 128 5.85 -15.83 -11.78
C GLN A 128 5.54 -16.97 -12.76
N ARG A 129 6.56 -17.79 -13.04
CA ARG A 129 6.40 -19.16 -13.51
C ARG A 129 7.41 -20.04 -12.79
#